data_AF-S8DSI8-F1
#
_entry.id   AF-S8DSI8-F1
#
_cell.length_a   1.000
_cell.length_b   1.000
_cell.length_c   1.000
_cell.angle_alpha   90.00
_cell.angle_beta   90.00
_cell.angle_gamma   90.00
#
_symmetry.space_group_name_H-M   'P 1'
#
loop_
_entity.id
_entity.type
_entity.pdbx_description
1 polymer ?
#
loop_
_entity_poly.entity_id
_entity_poly.type
_entity_poly.pdbx_seq_one_letter_code
_entity_poly.pdbx_strand_id
1 'polypeptide(L)' 'LLYKMSEAKANNGDDVKVAVYISFGGLQLMLKGDPLKMHKFSVDQRLFLLLRKV' A
#
# COMPACT_ATOMS: atom_id res chain seq x y z
N LEU A 1 -2.38 9.61 -5.46
CA LEU A 1 -1.52 8.96 -6.47
C LEU A 1 -0.73 7.86 -5.77
N LEU A 2 -0.87 6.62 -6.22
CA LEU A 2 0.00 5.54 -5.78
C LEU A 2 1.33 5.65 -6.54
N TYR A 3 2.41 5.99 -5.85
CA TYR A 3 3.68 6.35 -6.50
C TYR A 3 4.80 5.35 -6.28
N LYS A 4 4.67 4.43 -5.31
CA LYS A 4 5.67 3.41 -5.04
C LYS A 4 5.05 2.16 -4.46
N MET A 5 5.45 1.00 -4.98
CA MET A 5 5.27 -0.30 -4.36
C MET A 5 6.65 -0.87 -4.02
N SER A 6 6.76 -1.50 -2.85
CA SER A 6 7.99 -2.14 -2.38
C SER A 6 7.62 -3.47 -1.77
N GLU A 7 8.33 -4.53 -2.14
CA GLU A 7 8.23 -5.82 -1.47
C GLU A 7 9.15 -5.80 -0.25
N ALA A 8 8.60 -6.01 0.94
CA ALA A 8 9.35 -6.21 2.16
C ALA A 8 9.41 -7.71 2.47
N LYS A 9 10.59 -8.31 2.28
CA LYS A 9 10.85 -9.67 2.74
C LYS A 9 10.95 -9.65 4.27
N ALA A 10 10.01 -10.31 4.95
CA ALA A 10 10.20 -10.62 6.37
C ALA A 10 11.25 -11.75 6.48
N ASN A 11 12.26 -11.56 7.34
CA ASN A 11 13.41 -12.46 7.51
C ASN A 11 13.08 -13.85 8.11
N ASN A 12 11.81 -14.22 8.24
CA ASN A 12 11.38 -15.54 8.70
C ASN A 12 10.24 -16.03 7.81
N GLY A 13 10.35 -17.28 7.36
CA GLY A 13 9.56 -17.94 6.31
C GLY A 13 8.12 -17.45 6.08
N ASP A 14 7.80 -17.35 4.79
CA ASP A 14 6.46 -17.26 4.16
C ASP A 14 5.66 -15.96 4.17
N ASP A 15 6.00 -14.93 4.95
CA ASP A 15 5.18 -13.71 4.97
C ASP A 15 5.77 -12.59 4.08
N VAL A 16 5.55 -12.69 2.76
CA VAL A 16 5.88 -11.62 1.79
C VAL A 16 4.97 -10.43 2.07
N LYS A 17 5.47 -9.38 2.71
CA LYS A 17 4.68 -8.16 2.97
C LYS A 17 4.92 -7.15 1.86
N VAL A 18 3.87 -6.75 1.16
CA VAL A 18 3.95 -5.65 0.20
C VAL A 18 3.68 -4.33 0.95
N ALA A 19 4.52 -3.34 0.67
CA ALA A 19 4.39 -1.98 1.16
C ALA A 19 4.01 -1.05 0.00
N VAL A 20 2.88 -0.37 0.13
CA VAL A 20 2.33 0.55 -0.87
C VAL A 20 2.38 1.96 -0.31
N TYR A 21 2.90 2.88 -1.12
CA TYR A 21 2.98 4.30 -0.79
C TYR A 21 2.05 5.11 -1.67
N ILE A 22 1.17 5.89 -1.02
CA ILE A 22 0.16 6.71 -1.65
C ILE A 22 0.37 8.16 -1.21
N SER A 23 0.35 9.09 -2.16
CA SER A 23 0.37 10.53 -1.91
C SER A 23 -1.01 11.14 -2.16
N PHE A 24 -1.55 11.84 -1.17
CA PHE A 24 -2.78 12.63 -1.24
C PHE A 24 -2.42 14.12 -1.13
N GLY A 25 -2.08 14.74 -2.26
CA GLY A 25 -1.80 16.19 -2.32
C GLY A 25 -0.66 16.67 -1.41
N GLY A 26 0.31 15.80 -1.10
CA GLY A 26 1.41 16.08 -0.17
C GLY A 26 1.37 15.23 1.10
N LEU A 27 0.21 14.66 1.45
CA LEU A 27 0.09 13.72 2.57
C LEU A 27 0.50 12.30 2.13
N GLN A 28 1.52 11.74 2.76
CA GLN A 28 1.99 10.38 2.49
C GLN A 28 1.27 9.35 3.37
N LEU A 29 0.80 8.28 2.74
CA LEU A 29 0.18 7.12 3.40
C LEU A 29 0.96 5.87 3.02
N MET A 30 1.31 5.07 4.03
CA MET A 30 2.02 3.80 3.87
C MET A 30 1.10 2.65 4.31
N LEU A 31 0.77 1.75 3.39
CA LEU A 31 0.04 0.52 3.65
C LEU A 31 1.00 -0.66 3.58
N LYS A 32 1.03 -1.51 4.61
CA LYS A 32 1.79 -2.77 4.62
C LYS A 32 0.81 -3.94 4.78
N GLY A 33 0.95 -4.98 3.98
CA GLY A 33 0.08 -6.16 4.09
C GLY A 33 0.37 -7.22 3.03
N ASP A 34 -0.47 -8.25 3.01
CA ASP A 34 -0.26 -9.43 2.15
C ASP A 34 -0.40 -9.09 0.65
N PRO A 35 0.36 -9.74 -0.24
CA PRO A 35 0.36 -9.46 -1.67
C PRO A 35 -0.99 -9.82 -2.31
N LEU A 36 -1.61 -10.91 -1.82
CA LEU A 36 -2.91 -11.43 -2.26
C LEU A 36 -4.05 -10.41 -2.13
N LYS A 37 -4.00 -9.57 -1.09
CA LYS A 37 -4.99 -8.50 -0.86
C LYS A 37 -4.63 -7.21 -1.61
N MET A 38 -3.37 -7.09 -2.05
CA MET A 38 -2.84 -5.89 -2.69
C MET A 38 -2.86 -5.90 -4.22
N HIS A 39 -3.28 -6.99 -4.87
CA HIS A 39 -3.40 -7.07 -6.34
C HIS A 39 -4.32 -5.99 -6.96
N LYS A 40 -5.25 -5.41 -6.18
CA LYS A 40 -6.15 -4.36 -6.67
C LYS A 40 -5.51 -2.96 -6.77
N PHE A 41 -4.31 -2.79 -6.23
CA PHE A 41 -3.60 -1.52 -6.29
C PHE A 41 -2.70 -1.49 -7.52
N SER A 42 -2.88 -0.49 -8.39
CA SER A 42 -1.96 -0.23 -9.50
C SER A 42 -1.20 1.08 -9.29
N VAL A 43 0.01 1.16 -9.84
CA VAL A 43 0.80 2.39 -9.89
C VAL A 43 0.06 3.44 -10.73
N ASP A 44 0.15 4.71 -10.33
CA ASP A 44 -0.55 5.87 -10.91
C ASP A 44 -2.08 5.85 -10.79
N GLN A 45 -2.63 4.89 -10.06
CA GLN A 45 -4.06 4.89 -9.77
C GLN A 45 -4.43 6.10 -8.90
N ARG A 46 -5.51 6.79 -9.30
CA ARG A 46 -6.18 7.80 -8.49
C ARG A 46 -7.08 7.09 -7.48
N LEU A 47 -6.70 7.19 -6.21
CA LEU A 47 -7.42 6.59 -5.08
C LEU A 47 -8.06 7.70 -4.25
N PHE A 48 -9.22 7.42 -3.66
CA PHE A 48 -9.89 8.28 -2.69
C PHE A 48 -9.76 7.64 -1.30
N LEU A 49 -9.31 8.41 -0.30
CA LEU A 49 -9.23 7.96 1.08
C LEU A 49 -10.54 8.32 1.80
N LEU A 50 -11.29 7.32 2.25
CA LEU A 50 -12.50 7.50 3.05
C LEU A 50 -12.24 6.96 4.46
N LEU A 51 -12.39 7.80 5.47
CA LEU A 51 -12.29 7.42 6.88
C LEU A 51 -13.58 7.81 7.60
N ARG A 52 -14.18 6.85 8.29
CA ARG A 52 -15.28 7.12 9.22
C ARG A 52 -14.76 6.93 10.64
N LYS A 53 -14.79 7.99 11.45
CA LYS A 53 -14.55 7.87 12.89
C LYS A 53 -15.77 7.18 13.51
N VAL A 54 -15.53 6.12 14.29
CA VAL A 54 -16.54 5.41 15.07
C VAL A 54 -16.50 5.92 16.50
#